data_AF-K4EIW1-F1
#
_entry.id   AF-K4EIW1-F1
#
_cell.length_a   1.000
_cell.length_b   1.000
_cell.length_c   1.000
_cell.angle_alpha   90.00
_cell.angle_beta   90.00
_cell.angle_gamma   90.00
#
_symmetry.space_group_name_H-M   'P 1'
#
loop_
_entity.id
_entity.type
_entity.pdbx_description
1 polymer ?
#
loop_
_entity_poly.entity_id
_entity_poly.type
_entity_poly.pdbx_seq_one_letter_code
_entity_poly.pdbx_strand_id
1 'polypeptide(L)'
;LASADQIQIKMAQGAKPGEGGQLPGHKVSEYIGKLRYSVPGVGLISPPPHHDIYSIEDLAQLIHDLKNANSAASISVKLVSESGVGTVAAGVAKAKADHVVIAGHDGGTGASPLSSIKHAGTPWELGLAETQQTLVLNQLRGRIRVQADGQMKTGRDVVIGALLGADEFGFATAPLVVEGCIMMRKCHLNTCPVGVATQDPVLRAKFKGQPEHVVNFFFFVAEEAREIMAQLGIRKFDDLIGHAELLDMKKGVEHWKAKGLDFSRVFYQPQVAAEVARKHVDVQDHGLERALDHTLIE
;
A
#
# COMPACT_ATOMS: atom_id res chain seq x y z
N LEU A 1 -1.68 -12.32 15.14
CA LEU A 1 -0.76 -11.22 15.52
C LEU A 1 0.65 -11.75 15.80
N ALA A 2 0.82 -12.70 16.72
CA ALA A 2 2.13 -13.28 17.07
C ALA A 2 2.90 -13.97 15.92
N SER A 3 2.22 -14.37 14.84
CA SER A 3 2.83 -15.07 13.70
C SER A 3 3.32 -14.13 12.58
N ALA A 4 3.33 -12.83 12.79
CA ALA A 4 3.56 -11.84 11.74
C ALA A 4 4.91 -11.12 11.91
N ASP A 5 5.63 -10.90 10.81
CA ASP A 5 6.80 -10.01 10.75
C ASP A 5 6.39 -8.53 10.58
N GLN A 6 5.20 -8.31 10.01
CA GLN A 6 4.58 -7.00 9.87
C GLN A 6 3.08 -7.09 10.10
N ILE A 7 2.52 -6.13 10.85
CA ILE A 7 1.09 -5.97 11.07
C ILE A 7 0.63 -4.69 10.39
N GLN A 8 -0.33 -4.79 9.47
CA GLN A 8 -0.85 -3.63 8.74
C GLN A 8 -2.21 -3.17 9.27
N ILE A 9 -2.25 -1.99 9.87
CA ILE A 9 -3.46 -1.24 10.18
C ILE A 9 -4.00 -0.66 8.87
N LYS A 10 -5.09 -1.25 8.38
CA LYS A 10 -5.70 -0.83 7.12
C LYS A 10 -6.74 0.25 7.38
N MET A 11 -6.37 1.52 7.23
CA MET A 11 -7.32 2.63 7.33
C MET A 11 -8.27 2.66 6.14
N ALA A 12 -7.74 2.44 4.93
CA ALA A 12 -8.53 2.53 3.70
C ALA A 12 -7.95 1.65 2.57
N GLN A 13 -8.65 1.61 1.44
CA GLN A 13 -8.16 1.04 0.19
C GLN A 13 -8.62 1.87 -1.01
N GLY A 14 -7.79 1.96 -2.05
CA GLY A 14 -8.03 2.84 -3.20
C GLY A 14 -9.39 2.68 -3.87
N ALA A 15 -9.87 1.44 -4.01
CA ALA A 15 -11.15 1.16 -4.68
C ALA A 15 -12.40 1.68 -3.95
N LYS A 16 -12.30 1.97 -2.65
CA LYS A 16 -13.40 2.44 -1.79
C LYS A 16 -12.84 3.03 -0.48
N PRO A 17 -12.28 4.24 -0.53
CA PRO A 17 -11.52 4.78 0.60
C PRO A 17 -12.37 5.05 1.84
N GLY A 18 -13.59 5.56 1.66
CA GLY A 18 -14.50 5.91 2.76
C GLY A 18 -15.40 4.77 3.26
N GLU A 19 -15.09 3.51 2.93
CA GLU A 19 -15.95 2.36 3.23
C GLU A 19 -15.17 1.14 3.75
N GLY A 20 -15.90 0.21 4.37
CA GLY A 20 -15.37 -1.05 4.86
C GLY A 20 -15.22 -2.15 3.79
N GLY A 21 -14.61 -3.25 4.24
CA GLY A 21 -14.56 -4.51 3.49
C GLY A 21 -15.95 -5.04 3.15
N GLN A 22 -16.07 -5.72 2.01
CA GLN A 22 -17.32 -6.35 1.59
C GLN A 22 -17.02 -7.77 1.10
N LEU A 23 -17.69 -8.76 1.68
CA LEU A 23 -17.68 -10.13 1.22
C LEU A 23 -19.13 -10.61 1.08
N PRO A 24 -19.61 -10.84 -0.16
CA PRO A 24 -20.97 -11.33 -0.38
C PRO A 24 -21.24 -12.65 0.34
N GLY A 25 -22.46 -12.83 0.86
CA GLY A 25 -22.83 -13.96 1.71
C GLY A 25 -22.62 -15.32 1.04
N HIS A 26 -22.88 -15.41 -0.27
CA HIS A 26 -22.62 -16.63 -1.06
C HIS A 26 -21.13 -16.95 -1.26
N LYS A 27 -20.21 -16.10 -0.76
CA LYS A 27 -18.78 -16.39 -0.64
C LYS A 27 -18.36 -16.68 0.81
N VAL A 28 -19.27 -16.61 1.77
CA VAL A 28 -19.02 -16.98 3.16
C VAL A 28 -19.35 -18.46 3.33
N SER A 29 -18.44 -19.31 2.85
CA SER A 29 -18.52 -20.77 3.04
C SER A 29 -18.35 -21.15 4.51
N GLU A 30 -18.61 -22.41 4.87
CA GLU A 30 -18.35 -22.91 6.23
C GLU A 30 -16.91 -22.68 6.69
N TYR A 31 -15.94 -22.89 5.79
CA TYR A 31 -14.53 -22.61 6.04
C TYR A 31 -14.29 -21.13 6.38
N ILE A 32 -14.87 -20.21 5.60
CA ILE A 32 -14.73 -18.77 5.83
C ILE A 32 -15.47 -18.33 7.09
N GLY A 33 -16.67 -18.84 7.33
CA GLY A 33 -17.45 -18.59 8.54
C GLY A 33 -16.67 -19.00 9.78
N LYS A 34 -16.08 -20.21 9.78
CA LYS A 34 -15.21 -20.69 10.85
C LYS A 34 -14.01 -19.76 11.08
N LEU A 35 -13.28 -19.38 10.02
CA LEU A 35 -12.10 -18.51 10.16
C LEU A 35 -12.43 -17.12 10.69
N ARG A 36 -13.61 -16.59 10.35
CA ARG A 36 -14.04 -15.24 10.71
C ARG A 36 -14.95 -15.19 11.94
N TYR A 37 -15.20 -16.33 12.57
CA TYR A 37 -16.18 -16.46 13.66
C TYR A 37 -17.54 -15.85 13.28
N SER A 38 -17.99 -16.14 12.06
CA SER A 38 -19.21 -15.60 11.46
C SER A 38 -20.15 -16.72 11.00
N VAL A 39 -21.43 -16.38 10.83
CA VAL A 39 -22.45 -17.27 10.29
C VAL A 39 -22.22 -17.53 8.80
N PRO A 40 -22.10 -18.79 8.33
CA PRO A 40 -22.01 -19.12 6.91
C PRO A 40 -23.21 -18.59 6.12
N GLY A 41 -22.98 -18.16 4.88
CA GLY A 41 -24.01 -17.62 3.98
C GLY A 41 -24.43 -16.17 4.25
N VAL A 42 -24.06 -15.59 5.40
CA VAL A 42 -24.40 -14.20 5.74
C VAL A 42 -23.36 -13.24 5.15
N GLY A 43 -23.83 -12.17 4.50
CA GLY A 43 -22.94 -11.15 3.93
C GLY A 43 -22.16 -10.40 5.01
N LEU A 44 -20.87 -10.19 4.77
CA LEU A 44 -19.99 -9.45 5.67
C LEU A 44 -19.67 -8.07 5.09
N ILE A 45 -20.28 -7.05 5.68
CA ILE A 45 -19.96 -5.65 5.44
C ILE A 45 -19.27 -5.15 6.71
N SER A 46 -17.98 -4.84 6.60
CA SER A 46 -17.23 -4.30 7.73
C SER A 46 -17.69 -2.87 8.01
N PRO A 47 -17.70 -2.43 9.28
CA PRO A 47 -17.83 -1.02 9.61
C PRO A 47 -16.81 -0.19 8.81
N PRO A 48 -17.17 1.01 8.31
CA PRO A 48 -16.21 1.87 7.64
C PRO A 48 -15.03 2.30 8.53
N PRO A 49 -15.23 2.77 9.78
CA PRO A 49 -14.11 3.08 10.66
C PRO A 49 -13.66 1.86 11.46
N HIS A 50 -12.40 1.88 11.88
CA HIS A 50 -11.94 1.15 13.05
C HIS A 50 -12.59 1.79 14.28
N HIS A 51 -13.28 1.01 15.11
CA HIS A 51 -14.03 1.54 16.25
C HIS A 51 -13.15 1.96 17.44
N ASP A 52 -11.85 1.65 17.35
CA ASP A 52 -10.77 1.98 18.26
C ASP A 52 -9.85 3.07 17.68
N ILE A 53 -10.22 3.73 16.56
CA ILE A 53 -9.46 4.83 15.97
C ILE A 53 -10.39 5.97 15.56
N TYR A 54 -10.52 6.99 16.42
CA TYR A 54 -11.28 8.22 16.12
C TYR A 54 -10.40 9.47 16.00
N SER A 55 -9.12 9.32 16.28
CA SER A 55 -8.13 10.39 16.29
C SER A 55 -6.72 9.84 16.02
N ILE A 56 -5.71 10.71 15.93
CA ILE A 56 -4.34 10.28 15.67
C ILE A 56 -3.71 9.63 16.91
N GLU A 57 -4.12 10.06 18.09
CA GLU A 57 -3.74 9.51 19.39
C GLU A 57 -4.31 8.10 19.59
N ASP A 58 -5.53 7.83 19.11
CA ASP A 58 -6.08 6.48 19.11
C ASP A 58 -5.29 5.53 18.18
N LEU A 59 -4.87 6.03 17.01
CA LEU A 59 -3.97 5.26 16.14
C LEU A 59 -2.64 4.95 16.84
N ALA A 60 -2.07 5.92 17.54
CA ALA A 60 -0.85 5.71 18.32
C ALA A 60 -1.06 4.65 19.41
N GLN A 61 -2.22 4.63 20.07
CA GLN A 61 -2.57 3.60 21.03
C GLN A 61 -2.65 2.22 20.38
N LEU A 62 -3.32 2.08 19.24
CA LEU A 62 -3.38 0.79 18.54
C LEU A 62 -1.99 0.31 18.10
N ILE A 63 -1.13 1.22 17.61
CA ILE A 63 0.27 0.89 17.29
C ILE A 63 0.99 0.35 18.52
N HIS A 64 0.84 1.03 19.67
CA HIS A 64 1.39 0.58 20.94
C HIS A 64 0.88 -0.80 21.35
N ASP A 65 -0.44 -1.04 21.29
CA ASP A 65 -1.05 -2.32 21.63
C ASP A 65 -0.52 -3.46 20.76
N LEU A 66 -0.38 -3.22 19.44
CA LEU A 66 0.15 -4.20 18.50
C LEU A 66 1.63 -4.51 18.76
N LYS A 67 2.43 -3.51 19.14
CA LYS A 67 3.84 -3.71 19.52
C LYS A 67 4.00 -4.44 20.86
N ASN A 68 3.10 -4.25 21.82
CA ASN A 68 3.08 -5.05 23.03
C ASN A 68 2.67 -6.51 22.73
N ALA A 69 1.69 -6.71 21.84
CA ALA A 69 1.26 -8.04 21.43
C ALA A 69 2.32 -8.80 20.60
N ASN A 70 3.13 -8.08 19.83
CA ASN A 70 4.24 -8.63 19.06
C ASN A 70 5.35 -7.58 18.87
N SER A 71 6.34 -7.58 19.78
CA SER A 71 7.43 -6.60 19.81
C SER A 71 8.40 -6.71 18.62
N ALA A 72 8.48 -7.88 17.97
CA ALA A 72 9.30 -8.12 16.80
C ALA A 72 8.66 -7.61 15.50
N ALA A 73 7.33 -7.53 15.43
CA ALA A 73 6.64 -7.09 14.23
C ALA A 73 6.82 -5.59 13.96
N SER A 74 6.99 -5.23 12.69
CA SER A 74 6.84 -3.84 12.23
C SER A 74 5.36 -3.48 12.08
N ILE A 75 5.00 -2.22 12.33
CA ILE A 75 3.62 -1.72 12.18
C ILE A 75 3.50 -0.84 10.94
N SER A 76 2.64 -1.28 10.02
CA SER A 76 2.31 -0.56 8.80
C SER A 76 0.95 0.12 8.93
N VAL A 77 0.83 1.33 8.41
CA VAL A 77 -0.49 2.00 8.25
C VAL A 77 -0.78 2.18 6.77
N LYS A 78 -1.90 1.63 6.29
CA LYS A 78 -2.31 1.75 4.88
C LYS A 78 -3.32 2.87 4.70
N LEU A 79 -2.89 3.91 4.00
CA LEU A 79 -3.66 5.08 3.61
C LEU A 79 -4.02 5.00 2.12
N VAL A 80 -4.93 5.88 1.69
CA VAL A 80 -5.23 6.10 0.28
C VAL A 80 -4.77 7.50 -0.09
N SER A 81 -4.24 7.63 -1.30
CA SER A 81 -3.88 8.91 -1.87
C SER A 81 -5.11 9.82 -1.98
N GLU A 82 -4.99 10.98 -1.35
CA GLU A 82 -5.88 12.13 -1.49
C GLU A 82 -5.11 13.39 -1.09
N SER A 83 -5.65 14.57 -1.41
CA SER A 83 -5.02 15.83 -0.97
C SER A 83 -5.03 15.91 0.55
N GLY A 84 -3.87 16.20 1.15
CA GLY A 84 -3.71 16.24 2.61
C GLY A 84 -3.15 14.95 3.21
N VAL A 85 -3.01 13.87 2.43
CA VAL A 85 -2.46 12.59 2.91
C VAL A 85 -1.04 12.74 3.47
N GLY A 86 -0.24 13.69 2.98
CA GLY A 86 1.11 13.91 3.51
C GLY A 86 1.10 14.42 4.95
N THR A 87 0.11 15.24 5.31
CA THR A 87 -0.10 15.69 6.70
C THR A 87 -0.50 14.53 7.60
N VAL A 88 -1.39 13.66 7.12
CA VAL A 88 -1.79 12.44 7.84
C VAL A 88 -0.59 11.50 8.02
N ALA A 89 0.22 11.30 6.98
CA ALA A 89 1.42 10.47 7.03
C ALA A 89 2.45 11.00 8.04
N ALA A 90 2.58 12.32 8.19
CA ALA A 90 3.40 12.91 9.26
C ALA A 90 2.86 12.60 10.66
N GLY A 91 1.54 12.61 10.84
CA GLY A 91 0.89 12.13 12.06
C GLY A 91 1.18 10.66 12.33
N VAL A 92 1.03 9.80 11.31
CA VAL A 92 1.32 8.36 11.36
C VAL A 92 2.77 8.08 11.80
N ALA A 93 3.74 8.81 11.25
CA ALA A 93 5.14 8.69 11.65
C ALA A 93 5.38 9.12 13.10
N LYS A 94 4.70 10.17 13.58
CA LYS A 94 4.76 10.62 14.98
C LYS A 94 4.06 9.65 15.94
N ALA A 95 3.01 8.97 15.46
CA ALA A 95 2.33 7.87 16.14
C ALA A 95 3.14 6.56 16.18
N LYS A 96 4.42 6.60 15.75
CA LYS A 96 5.39 5.51 15.81
C LYS A 96 5.15 4.36 14.83
N ALA A 97 4.39 4.56 13.75
CA ALA A 97 4.36 3.56 12.68
C ALA A 97 5.75 3.41 12.04
N ASP A 98 6.17 2.16 11.79
CA ASP A 98 7.42 1.83 11.10
C ASP A 98 7.29 1.99 9.59
N HIS A 99 6.06 1.90 9.08
CA HIS A 99 5.77 1.83 7.66
C HIS A 99 4.44 2.52 7.30
N VAL A 100 4.39 3.20 6.15
CA VAL A 100 3.18 3.80 5.59
C VAL A 100 2.99 3.41 4.13
N VAL A 101 1.80 2.95 3.78
CA VAL A 101 1.42 2.68 2.38
C VAL A 101 0.57 3.83 1.87
N ILE A 102 0.93 4.37 0.71
CA ILE A 102 0.09 5.28 -0.06
C ILE A 102 -0.51 4.52 -1.24
N ALA A 103 -1.80 4.17 -1.11
CA ALA A 103 -2.52 3.43 -2.14
C ALA A 103 -3.25 4.38 -3.12
N GLY A 104 -3.05 4.20 -4.42
CA GLY A 104 -3.76 4.94 -5.46
C GLY A 104 -5.21 4.50 -5.62
N HIS A 105 -6.05 5.39 -6.16
CA HIS A 105 -7.47 5.14 -6.44
C HIS A 105 -7.74 3.94 -7.35
N ASP A 106 -6.73 3.54 -8.14
CA ASP A 106 -6.81 2.50 -9.15
C ASP A 106 -6.62 1.08 -8.58
N GLY A 107 -6.38 0.95 -7.28
CA GLY A 107 -6.24 -0.34 -6.58
C GLY A 107 -7.39 -1.34 -6.87
N GLY A 108 -7.05 -2.63 -6.93
CA GLY A 108 -8.03 -3.69 -7.17
C GLY A 108 -9.01 -3.92 -6.01
N THR A 109 -10.15 -4.55 -6.30
CA THR A 109 -11.09 -5.01 -5.26
C THR A 109 -11.89 -6.22 -5.73
N GLY A 110 -12.22 -7.12 -4.79
CA GLY A 110 -13.12 -8.24 -5.05
C GLY A 110 -14.60 -7.84 -5.09
N ALA A 111 -15.00 -6.82 -4.33
CA ALA A 111 -16.36 -6.30 -4.25
C ALA A 111 -16.36 -4.85 -3.72
N SER A 112 -17.03 -3.95 -4.43
CA SER A 112 -17.15 -2.53 -4.09
C SER A 112 -18.27 -1.88 -4.90
N PRO A 113 -18.90 -0.81 -4.41
CA PRO A 113 -19.76 0.03 -5.23
C PRO A 113 -19.01 0.58 -6.44
N LEU A 114 -19.69 0.65 -7.59
CA LEU A 114 -19.11 1.18 -8.82
C LEU A 114 -18.79 2.67 -8.68
N SER A 115 -19.62 3.41 -7.94
CA SER A 115 -19.40 4.82 -7.64
C SER A 115 -18.02 5.05 -7.00
N SER A 116 -17.70 4.29 -5.95
CA SER A 116 -16.45 4.42 -5.21
C SER A 116 -15.23 4.07 -6.08
N ILE A 117 -15.32 3.00 -6.88
CA ILE A 117 -14.26 2.62 -7.84
C ILE A 117 -13.98 3.74 -8.86
N LYS A 118 -15.01 4.49 -9.26
CA LYS A 118 -14.90 5.50 -10.33
C LYS A 118 -14.64 6.91 -9.84
N HIS A 119 -14.97 7.22 -8.59
CA HIS A 119 -15.08 8.60 -8.13
C HIS A 119 -14.41 8.89 -6.78
N ALA A 120 -13.75 7.93 -6.14
CA ALA A 120 -13.07 8.15 -4.86
C ALA A 120 -11.56 7.86 -4.93
N GLY A 121 -10.78 8.67 -4.22
CA GLY A 121 -9.30 8.62 -4.20
C GLY A 121 -8.64 9.38 -5.35
N THR A 122 -7.32 9.55 -5.28
CA THR A 122 -6.48 10.16 -6.33
C THR A 122 -5.37 9.21 -6.81
N PRO A 123 -4.66 9.52 -7.92
CA PRO A 123 -3.47 8.78 -8.35
C PRO A 123 -2.41 8.73 -7.25
N TRP A 124 -1.75 7.57 -7.10
CA TRP A 124 -0.75 7.35 -6.06
C TRP A 124 0.45 8.29 -6.21
N GLU A 125 0.77 8.73 -7.44
CA GLU A 125 1.86 9.65 -7.72
C GLU A 125 1.70 10.98 -6.97
N LEU A 126 0.45 11.46 -6.85
CA LEU A 126 0.15 12.71 -6.14
C LEU A 126 0.32 12.54 -4.63
N GLY A 127 -0.30 11.52 -4.04
CA GLY A 127 -0.21 11.28 -2.59
C GLY A 127 1.18 10.86 -2.14
N LEU A 128 1.90 10.11 -2.98
CA LEU A 128 3.27 9.69 -2.70
C LEU A 128 4.21 10.90 -2.68
N ALA A 129 4.12 11.77 -3.69
CA ALA A 129 4.90 13.00 -3.73
C ALA A 129 4.59 13.91 -2.53
N GLU A 130 3.30 14.12 -2.21
CA GLU A 130 2.90 14.94 -1.06
C GLU A 130 3.43 14.34 0.27
N THR A 131 3.36 13.02 0.42
CA THR A 131 3.89 12.29 1.57
C THR A 131 5.39 12.44 1.69
N GLN A 132 6.13 12.20 0.61
CA GLN A 132 7.58 12.37 0.57
C GLN A 132 7.99 13.79 0.96
N GLN A 133 7.39 14.79 0.33
CA GLN A 133 7.70 16.20 0.58
C GLN A 133 7.42 16.57 2.04
N THR A 134 6.25 16.18 2.56
CA THR A 134 5.83 16.52 3.93
C THR A 134 6.71 15.85 4.98
N LEU A 135 7.03 14.57 4.81
CA LEU A 135 7.88 13.84 5.75
C LEU A 135 9.31 14.38 5.77
N VAL A 136 9.86 14.78 4.62
CA VAL A 136 11.20 15.41 4.53
C VAL A 136 11.20 16.78 5.20
N LEU A 137 10.21 17.64 4.91
CA LEU A 137 10.08 18.96 5.52
C LEU A 137 9.99 18.91 7.05
N ASN A 138 9.39 17.85 7.60
CA ASN A 138 9.24 17.65 9.04
C ASN A 138 10.36 16.80 9.66
N GLN A 139 11.40 16.41 8.90
CA GLN A 139 12.48 15.52 9.35
C GLN A 139 11.98 14.19 9.94
N LEU A 140 10.89 13.66 9.38
CA LEU A 140 10.28 12.39 9.78
C LEU A 140 10.66 11.25 8.84
N ARG A 141 11.03 11.57 7.60
CA ARG A 141 11.21 10.59 6.51
C ARG A 141 12.21 9.49 6.82
N GLY A 142 13.26 9.77 7.59
CA GLY A 142 14.29 8.80 7.96
C GLY A 142 13.78 7.62 8.79
N ARG A 143 12.70 7.81 9.56
CA ARG A 143 12.20 6.86 10.56
C ARG A 143 11.01 6.02 10.11
N ILE A 144 10.51 6.26 8.89
CA ILE A 144 9.34 5.56 8.37
C ILE A 144 9.60 5.12 6.94
N ARG A 145 9.30 3.85 6.66
CA ARG A 145 9.38 3.29 5.33
C ARG A 145 8.11 3.61 4.56
N VAL A 146 8.24 4.07 3.32
CA VAL A 146 7.11 4.51 2.48
C VAL A 146 6.91 3.52 1.34
N GLN A 147 5.72 2.94 1.23
CA GLN A 147 5.34 2.05 0.14
C GLN A 147 4.34 2.72 -0.81
N ALA A 148 4.56 2.56 -2.10
CA ALA A 148 3.59 2.90 -3.13
C ALA A 148 2.77 1.66 -3.51
N ASP A 149 1.45 1.80 -3.61
CA ASP A 149 0.53 0.77 -4.10
C ASP A 149 -0.48 1.44 -5.05
N GLY A 150 -0.95 0.75 -6.09
CA GLY A 150 -1.81 1.36 -7.11
C GLY A 150 -1.49 0.82 -8.50
N GLN A 151 -2.11 -0.31 -8.84
CA GLN A 151 -1.88 -1.09 -10.06
C GLN A 151 -0.43 -1.07 -10.61
N MET A 152 0.56 -1.24 -9.75
CA MET A 152 1.94 -1.47 -10.17
C MET A 152 2.00 -2.71 -11.05
N LYS A 153 2.67 -2.62 -12.20
CA LYS A 153 2.75 -3.71 -13.19
C LYS A 153 4.16 -3.94 -13.71
N THR A 154 4.98 -2.90 -13.78
CA THR A 154 6.25 -2.89 -14.53
C THR A 154 7.42 -2.44 -13.66
N GLY A 155 8.64 -2.75 -14.08
CA GLY A 155 9.86 -2.18 -13.51
C GLY A 155 9.92 -0.67 -13.67
N ARG A 156 9.30 -0.13 -14.73
CA ARG A 156 9.14 1.32 -14.89
C ARG A 156 8.31 1.95 -13.78
N ASP A 157 7.20 1.34 -13.38
CA ASP A 157 6.36 1.84 -12.29
C ASP A 157 7.14 1.89 -10.97
N VAL A 158 7.95 0.85 -10.72
CA VAL A 158 8.85 0.76 -9.55
C VAL A 158 9.86 1.91 -9.55
N VAL A 159 10.54 2.15 -10.68
CA VAL A 159 11.53 3.24 -10.76
C VAL A 159 10.86 4.61 -10.60
N ILE A 160 9.69 4.85 -11.21
CA ILE A 160 8.95 6.11 -10.98
C ILE A 160 8.61 6.27 -9.51
N GLY A 161 8.06 5.23 -8.87
CA GLY A 161 7.69 5.29 -7.46
C GLY A 161 8.89 5.55 -6.57
N ALA A 162 10.05 4.96 -6.86
CA ALA A 162 11.30 5.25 -6.16
C ALA A 162 11.68 6.73 -6.30
N LEU A 163 11.73 7.26 -7.52
CA LEU A 163 12.06 8.66 -7.79
C LEU A 163 11.10 9.63 -7.08
N LEU A 164 9.83 9.26 -6.93
CA LEU A 164 8.83 10.01 -6.18
C LEU A 164 8.91 9.84 -4.64
N GLY A 165 9.69 8.89 -4.14
CA GLY A 165 10.03 8.75 -2.72
C GLY A 165 9.66 7.42 -2.06
N ALA A 166 9.18 6.41 -2.79
CA ALA A 166 8.87 5.10 -2.22
C ALA A 166 10.14 4.26 -1.97
N ASP A 167 10.19 3.61 -0.81
CA ASP A 167 11.16 2.56 -0.50
C ASP A 167 10.67 1.17 -0.96
N GLU A 168 9.35 0.97 -0.98
CA GLU A 168 8.70 -0.33 -1.28
C GLU A 168 7.51 -0.20 -2.24
N PHE A 169 7.11 -1.33 -2.84
CA PHE A 169 6.13 -1.37 -3.94
C PHE A 169 5.13 -2.51 -3.75
N GLY A 170 3.84 -2.16 -3.73
CA GLY A 170 2.73 -3.10 -3.63
C GLY A 170 2.24 -3.56 -4.99
N PHE A 171 2.19 -4.88 -5.19
CA PHE A 171 1.63 -5.52 -6.37
C PHE A 171 0.46 -6.40 -5.97
N ALA A 172 -0.65 -6.30 -6.70
CA ALA A 172 -1.84 -7.13 -6.46
C ALA A 172 -2.43 -7.68 -7.75
N THR A 173 -2.98 -6.82 -8.60
CA THR A 173 -3.68 -7.26 -9.82
C THR A 173 -2.75 -7.97 -10.81
N ALA A 174 -1.52 -7.50 -11.01
CA ALA A 174 -0.57 -8.14 -11.92
C ALA A 174 -0.20 -9.57 -11.49
N PRO A 175 0.20 -9.82 -10.22
CA PRO A 175 0.34 -11.19 -9.71
C PRO A 175 -0.91 -12.06 -9.90
N LEU A 176 -2.11 -11.53 -9.65
CA LEU A 176 -3.35 -12.29 -9.88
C LEU A 176 -3.52 -12.68 -11.36
N VAL A 177 -3.13 -11.81 -12.31
CA VAL A 177 -3.15 -12.11 -13.76
C VAL A 177 -2.13 -13.19 -14.09
N VAL A 178 -0.93 -13.10 -13.53
CA VAL A 178 0.13 -14.11 -13.66
C VAL A 178 -0.31 -15.48 -13.12
N GLU A 179 -1.12 -15.50 -12.06
CA GLU A 179 -1.74 -16.72 -11.52
C GLU A 179 -2.95 -17.23 -12.33
N GLY A 180 -3.38 -16.50 -13.36
CA GLY A 180 -4.42 -16.92 -14.31
C GLY A 180 -5.68 -16.07 -14.33
N CYS A 181 -5.74 -14.94 -13.62
CA CYS A 181 -6.86 -14.01 -13.73
C CYS A 181 -6.97 -13.45 -15.16
N ILE A 182 -8.10 -13.74 -15.82
CA ILE A 182 -8.41 -13.25 -17.18
C ILE A 182 -9.18 -11.93 -17.19
N MET A 183 -9.16 -11.17 -16.09
CA MET A 183 -9.80 -9.85 -15.96
C MET A 183 -11.31 -9.82 -16.29
N MET A 184 -12.04 -10.89 -15.96
CA MET A 184 -13.50 -10.99 -16.19
C MET A 184 -14.34 -10.04 -15.32
N ARG A 185 -13.78 -9.54 -14.21
CA ARG A 185 -14.43 -8.59 -13.27
C ARG A 185 -15.74 -9.08 -12.62
N LYS A 186 -15.91 -10.40 -12.49
CA LYS A 186 -17.02 -11.05 -11.76
C LYS A 186 -16.62 -11.57 -10.38
N CYS A 187 -15.59 -10.99 -9.77
CA CYS A 187 -15.01 -11.45 -8.50
C CYS A 187 -16.02 -11.52 -7.35
N HIS A 188 -16.98 -10.60 -7.31
CA HIS A 188 -18.05 -10.52 -6.31
C HIS A 188 -19.15 -11.57 -6.52
N LEU A 189 -19.28 -12.15 -7.72
CA LEU A 189 -20.35 -13.09 -8.06
C LEU A 189 -20.05 -14.54 -7.69
N ASN A 190 -18.84 -14.84 -7.20
CA ASN A 190 -18.38 -16.19 -6.91
C ASN A 190 -18.26 -17.11 -8.14
N THR A 191 -18.33 -16.56 -9.35
CA THR A 191 -18.34 -17.30 -10.63
C THR A 191 -17.03 -17.18 -11.40
N CYS A 192 -15.90 -17.06 -10.69
CA CYS A 192 -14.59 -16.94 -11.33
C CYS A 192 -14.26 -18.20 -12.16
N PRO A 193 -14.11 -18.09 -13.50
CA PRO A 193 -13.99 -19.27 -14.37
C PRO A 193 -12.63 -19.97 -14.25
N VAL A 194 -11.65 -19.32 -13.61
CA VAL A 194 -10.26 -19.75 -13.48
C VAL A 194 -9.88 -20.04 -12.02
N GLY A 195 -10.85 -20.12 -11.11
CA GLY A 195 -10.61 -20.54 -9.73
C GLY A 195 -9.90 -19.53 -8.83
N VAL A 196 -9.58 -18.32 -9.31
CA VAL A 196 -8.89 -17.27 -8.52
C VAL A 196 -9.80 -16.67 -7.45
N ALA A 197 -10.91 -16.03 -7.84
CA ALA A 197 -11.76 -15.24 -6.95
C ALA A 197 -13.09 -15.92 -6.61
N THR A 198 -13.08 -17.21 -6.25
CA THR A 198 -14.28 -18.01 -5.95
C THR A 198 -14.07 -18.95 -4.76
N GLN A 199 -15.16 -19.26 -4.05
CA GLN A 199 -15.25 -20.25 -2.99
C GLN A 199 -15.99 -21.53 -3.45
N ASP A 200 -16.53 -21.54 -4.67
CA ASP A 200 -17.13 -22.73 -5.27
C ASP A 200 -16.04 -23.80 -5.50
N PRO A 201 -16.20 -25.03 -4.96
CA PRO A 201 -15.17 -26.07 -5.05
C PRO A 201 -14.92 -26.53 -6.49
N VAL A 202 -15.94 -26.58 -7.36
CA VAL A 202 -15.82 -26.98 -8.76
C VAL A 202 -15.05 -25.92 -9.54
N LEU A 203 -15.29 -24.64 -9.26
CA LEU A 203 -14.55 -23.56 -9.90
C LEU A 203 -13.13 -23.41 -9.35
N ARG A 204 -12.91 -23.61 -8.04
CA ARG A 204 -11.57 -23.61 -7.42
C ARG A 204 -10.68 -24.69 -8.01
N ALA A 205 -11.22 -25.87 -8.35
CA ALA A 205 -10.47 -26.93 -9.02
C ALA A 205 -9.91 -26.52 -10.40
N LYS A 206 -10.38 -25.42 -10.98
CA LYS A 206 -9.87 -24.84 -12.23
C LYS A 206 -8.66 -23.93 -12.04
N PHE A 207 -8.26 -23.61 -10.81
CA PHE A 207 -7.06 -22.83 -10.55
C PHE A 207 -5.81 -23.59 -11.00
N LYS A 208 -4.97 -22.94 -11.82
CA LYS A 208 -3.73 -23.51 -12.37
C LYS A 208 -2.49 -22.68 -12.05
N GLY A 209 -2.63 -21.55 -11.34
CA GLY A 209 -1.50 -20.72 -10.94
C GLY A 209 -0.52 -21.50 -10.07
N GLN A 210 0.78 -21.28 -10.31
CA GLN A 210 1.86 -21.87 -9.54
C GLN A 210 2.74 -20.76 -8.95
N PRO A 211 3.35 -20.97 -7.77
CA PRO A 211 4.25 -19.99 -7.16
C PRO A 211 5.35 -19.50 -8.10
N GLU A 212 5.90 -20.40 -8.95
CA GLU A 212 6.95 -20.10 -9.91
C GLU A 212 6.54 -19.04 -10.92
N HIS A 213 5.26 -18.96 -11.28
CA HIS A 213 4.78 -17.91 -12.20
C HIS A 213 4.96 -16.53 -11.56
N VAL A 214 4.62 -16.39 -10.28
CA VAL A 214 4.74 -15.13 -9.53
C VAL A 214 6.22 -14.78 -9.31
N VAL A 215 7.05 -15.76 -8.98
CA VAL A 215 8.50 -15.59 -8.85
C VAL A 215 9.10 -15.07 -10.16
N ASN A 216 8.78 -15.71 -11.29
CA ASN A 216 9.27 -15.29 -12.61
C ASN A 216 8.79 -13.88 -12.98
N PHE A 217 7.54 -13.54 -12.68
CA PHE A 217 7.02 -12.18 -12.88
C PHE A 217 7.86 -11.13 -12.13
N PHE A 218 8.17 -11.37 -10.86
CA PHE A 218 8.99 -10.42 -10.09
C PHE A 218 10.44 -10.37 -10.57
N PHE A 219 11.00 -11.47 -11.09
CA PHE A 219 12.31 -11.42 -11.78
C PHE A 219 12.28 -10.51 -13.01
N PHE A 220 11.22 -10.56 -13.83
CA PHE A 220 11.09 -9.68 -14.98
C PHE A 220 10.92 -8.20 -14.58
N VAL A 221 10.10 -7.92 -13.58
CA VAL A 221 9.95 -6.55 -13.04
C VAL A 221 11.28 -6.02 -12.50
N ALA A 222 12.03 -6.85 -11.77
CA ALA A 222 13.33 -6.46 -11.23
C ALA A 222 14.39 -6.27 -12.31
N GLU A 223 14.40 -7.09 -13.36
CA GLU A 223 15.29 -6.94 -14.52
C GLU A 223 15.00 -5.63 -15.26
N GLU A 224 13.74 -5.34 -15.58
CA GLU A 224 13.34 -4.09 -16.23
C GLU A 224 13.73 -2.87 -15.39
N ALA A 225 13.52 -2.93 -14.06
CA ALA A 225 13.94 -1.86 -13.17
C ALA A 225 15.46 -1.63 -13.21
N ARG A 226 16.25 -2.72 -13.22
CA ARG A 226 17.72 -2.66 -13.33
C ARG A 226 18.20 -2.11 -14.68
N GLU A 227 17.52 -2.45 -15.78
CA GLU A 227 17.82 -1.90 -17.10
C GLU A 227 17.59 -0.39 -17.13
N ILE A 228 16.50 0.10 -16.53
CA ILE A 228 16.22 1.54 -16.41
C ILE A 228 17.25 2.22 -15.50
N MET A 229 17.60 1.61 -14.37
CA MET A 229 18.67 2.12 -13.49
C MET A 229 20.00 2.26 -14.23
N ALA A 230 20.36 1.28 -15.06
CA ALA A 230 21.57 1.33 -15.88
C ALA A 230 21.54 2.49 -16.89
N GLN A 231 20.38 2.77 -17.51
CA GLN A 231 20.21 3.92 -18.41
C GLN A 231 20.36 5.26 -17.68
N LEU A 232 19.95 5.33 -16.41
CA LEU A 232 20.12 6.50 -15.55
C LEU A 232 21.53 6.60 -14.93
N GLY A 233 22.39 5.59 -15.12
CA GLY A 233 23.73 5.54 -14.52
C GLY A 233 23.74 5.24 -13.02
N ILE A 234 22.67 4.67 -12.47
CA ILE A 234 22.49 4.43 -11.04
C ILE A 234 22.70 2.93 -10.73
N ARG A 235 23.55 2.64 -9.74
CA ARG A 235 23.90 1.24 -9.37
C ARG A 235 23.09 0.69 -8.20
N LYS A 236 22.79 1.51 -7.19
CA LYS A 236 22.02 1.08 -6.01
C LYS A 236 20.61 1.63 -6.11
N PHE A 237 19.62 0.80 -5.79
CA PHE A 237 18.22 1.20 -5.86
C PHE A 237 17.93 2.40 -4.94
N ASP A 238 18.50 2.38 -3.74
CA ASP A 238 18.33 3.46 -2.76
C ASP A 238 18.85 4.83 -3.22
N ASP A 239 19.64 4.89 -4.30
CA ASP A 239 20.11 6.15 -4.90
C ASP A 239 19.07 6.75 -5.87
N LEU A 240 17.97 6.04 -6.14
CA LEU A 240 16.80 6.60 -6.83
C LEU A 240 15.86 7.33 -5.87
N ILE A 241 15.79 6.91 -4.60
CA ILE A 241 14.67 7.23 -3.73
C ILE A 241 14.59 8.74 -3.47
N GLY A 242 13.49 9.37 -3.93
CA GLY A 242 13.22 10.79 -3.77
C GLY A 242 13.94 11.70 -4.79
N HIS A 243 14.60 11.14 -5.80
CA HIS A 243 15.28 11.89 -6.87
C HIS A 243 14.32 12.28 -8.02
N ALA A 244 13.25 13.00 -7.69
CA ALA A 244 12.23 13.44 -8.64
C ALA A 244 12.76 14.29 -9.81
N GLU A 245 13.94 14.91 -9.68
CA GLU A 245 14.61 15.68 -10.74
C GLU A 245 15.00 14.84 -11.96
N LEU A 246 15.06 13.51 -11.83
CA LEU A 246 15.38 12.59 -12.92
C LEU A 246 14.17 12.27 -13.82
N LEU A 247 12.98 12.78 -13.49
CA LEU A 247 11.76 12.54 -14.27
C LEU A 247 11.59 13.58 -15.38
N ASP A 248 11.63 13.12 -16.65
CA ASP A 248 11.34 13.97 -17.82
C ASP A 248 9.85 13.94 -18.19
N MET A 249 9.23 15.11 -18.17
CA MET A 249 7.81 15.31 -18.47
C MET A 249 7.51 15.81 -19.89
N LYS A 250 8.51 16.15 -20.69
CA LYS A 250 8.31 16.89 -21.96
C LYS A 250 7.25 16.25 -22.85
N LYS A 251 7.35 14.95 -23.07
CA LYS A 251 6.40 14.17 -23.89
C LYS A 251 4.96 14.22 -23.35
N GLY A 252 4.78 14.27 -22.04
CA GLY A 252 3.45 14.32 -21.41
C GLY A 252 2.80 15.69 -21.50
N VAL A 253 3.58 16.75 -21.27
CA VAL A 253 3.10 18.15 -21.30
C VAL A 253 2.83 18.64 -22.73
N GLU A 254 3.57 18.13 -23.72
CA GLU A 254 3.34 18.43 -25.15
C GLU A 254 2.01 17.88 -25.67
N HIS A 255 1.37 16.95 -24.96
CA HIS A 255 0.07 16.41 -25.36
C HIS A 255 -1.02 17.47 -25.26
N TRP A 256 -1.83 17.64 -26.32
CA TRP A 256 -2.82 18.73 -26.39
C TRP A 256 -3.85 18.74 -25.25
N LYS A 257 -4.24 17.56 -24.72
CA LYS A 257 -5.14 17.45 -23.55
C LYS A 257 -4.49 17.86 -22.23
N ALA A 258 -3.16 17.89 -22.16
CA ALA A 258 -2.40 18.30 -20.97
C ALA A 258 -2.16 19.81 -20.92
N LYS A 259 -2.60 20.56 -21.94
CA LYS A 259 -2.44 22.01 -22.00
C LYS A 259 -3.08 22.67 -20.77
N GLY A 260 -2.26 23.34 -19.96
CA GLY A 260 -2.69 24.02 -18.74
C GLY A 260 -2.52 23.21 -17.45
N LEU A 261 -2.06 21.96 -17.52
CA LEU A 261 -1.65 21.21 -16.33
C LEU A 261 -0.27 21.68 -15.86
N ASP A 262 -0.14 21.91 -14.55
CA ASP A 262 1.12 22.23 -13.88
C ASP A 262 1.48 21.11 -12.89
N PHE A 263 2.57 20.41 -13.20
CA PHE A 263 3.08 19.33 -12.36
C PHE A 263 4.26 19.76 -11.47
N SER A 264 4.66 21.03 -11.49
CA SER A 264 5.80 21.55 -10.73
C SER A 264 5.71 21.20 -9.23
N ARG A 265 4.49 21.17 -8.68
CA ARG A 265 4.24 20.81 -7.28
C ARG A 265 4.47 19.33 -6.97
N VAL A 266 4.23 18.43 -7.93
CA VAL A 266 4.43 16.98 -7.75
C VAL A 266 5.93 16.66 -7.69
N PHE A 267 6.72 17.33 -8.53
CA PHE A 267 8.17 17.09 -8.63
C PHE A 267 8.99 18.05 -7.76
N TYR A 268 8.33 18.85 -6.92
CA TYR A 268 9.01 19.77 -6.02
C TYR A 268 9.90 18.99 -5.04
N GLN A 269 11.14 19.44 -4.93
CA GLN A 269 12.10 18.92 -3.96
C GLN A 269 12.27 19.91 -2.80
N PRO A 270 11.93 19.50 -1.56
CA PRO A 270 12.16 20.31 -0.38
C PRO A 270 13.63 20.76 -0.28
N GLN A 271 13.83 22.07 -0.12
CA GLN A 271 15.15 22.65 0.13
C GLN A 271 15.49 22.50 1.60
N VAL A 272 16.02 21.33 1.95
CA VAL A 272 16.47 20.97 3.31
C VAL A 272 17.98 20.75 3.32
N ALA A 273 18.57 20.77 4.51
CA ALA A 273 19.99 20.50 4.67
C ALA A 273 20.33 19.05 4.24
N ALA A 274 21.57 18.83 3.80
CA ALA A 274 21.98 17.57 3.15
C ALA A 274 21.89 16.34 4.07
N GLU A 275 21.96 16.56 5.37
CA GLU A 275 21.80 15.54 6.42
C GLU A 275 20.35 15.07 6.61
N VAL A 276 19.36 15.81 6.09
CA VAL A 276 17.95 15.42 6.23
C VAL A 276 17.68 14.22 5.31
N ALA A 277 17.30 13.11 5.92
CA ALA A 277 17.04 11.87 5.20
C ALA A 277 15.88 12.02 4.19
N ARG A 278 16.11 11.55 2.96
CA ARG A 278 15.10 11.47 1.88
C ARG A 278 14.50 10.08 1.73
N LYS A 279 15.08 9.08 2.39
CA LYS A 279 14.69 7.68 2.38
C LYS A 279 14.72 7.12 3.80
N HIS A 280 14.22 5.92 3.99
CA HIS A 280 14.24 5.26 5.29
C HIS A 280 15.67 4.85 5.65
N VAL A 281 16.17 5.31 6.81
CA VAL A 281 17.55 5.07 7.26
C VAL A 281 17.65 4.76 8.76
N ASP A 282 16.53 4.85 9.50
CA ASP A 282 16.48 4.70 10.95
C ASP A 282 15.17 4.02 11.38
N VAL A 283 15.12 3.54 12.62
CA VAL A 283 13.98 2.82 13.20
C VAL A 283 13.17 3.68 14.17
N GLN A 284 11.95 3.26 14.47
CA GLN A 284 11.14 3.89 15.51
C GLN A 284 11.53 3.37 16.90
N ASP A 285 11.66 4.29 17.85
CA ASP A 285 11.63 3.96 19.27
C ASP A 285 10.18 3.85 19.74
N HIS A 286 9.76 2.62 20.08
CA HIS A 286 8.40 2.28 20.50
C HIS A 286 8.20 2.37 22.02
N GLY A 287 9.25 2.68 22.80
CA GLY A 287 9.15 2.84 24.26
C GLY A 287 8.73 1.58 25.01
N LEU A 288 8.96 0.40 24.43
CA LEU A 288 8.52 -0.89 25.00
C LEU A 288 9.25 -1.21 26.29
N GLU A 289 10.47 -0.71 26.49
CA GLU A 289 11.27 -0.96 27.69
C GLU A 289 10.59 -0.51 29.00
N ARG A 290 9.55 0.32 28.91
CA ARG A 290 8.81 0.86 30.05
C ARG A 290 7.50 0.12 30.33
N ALA A 291 7.15 -0.89 29.53
CA ALA A 291 5.91 -1.63 29.71
C ALA A 291 5.95 -2.45 31.02
N LEU A 292 4.90 -2.33 31.84
CA LEU A 292 4.77 -3.04 33.12
C LEU A 292 4.83 -4.56 32.93
N ASP A 293 4.31 -5.05 31.80
CA ASP A 293 4.33 -6.45 31.41
C ASP A 293 5.73 -7.07 31.47
N HIS A 294 6.79 -6.31 31.19
CA HIS A 294 8.17 -6.80 31.31
C HIS A 294 8.52 -7.17 32.76
N THR A 295 8.09 -6.37 33.74
CA THR A 295 8.29 -6.68 35.17
C THR A 295 7.42 -7.84 35.65
N LEU A 296 6.28 -8.08 35.00
CA LEU A 296 5.36 -9.18 35.38
C LEU A 296 5.77 -10.54 34.79
N ILE A 297 6.58 -10.54 33.72
CA ILE A 297 7.04 -11.75 33.02
C ILE A 297 8.42 -12.22 33.54
N GLU A 298 9.19 -11.34 34.21
CA GLU A 298 10.42 -11.68 34.94
C GLU A 298 10.16 -12.56 36.18
#